data_AF-A0A954M932-F1
#
_entry.id   AF-A0A954M932-F1
#
_cell.length_a   1.000
_cell.length_b   1.000
_cell.length_c   1.000
_cell.angle_alpha   90.00
_cell.angle_beta   90.00
_cell.angle_gamma   90.00
#
_symmetry.space_group_name_H-M   'P 1'
#
loop_
_entity.id
_entity.type
_entity.pdbx_description
1 polymer ?
#
loop_
_entity_poly.entity_id
_entity_poly.type
_entity_poly.pdbx_seq_one_letter_code
_entity_poly.pdbx_strand_id
1 'polypeptide(L)'
;MLEIFTDPQLIVAFFTLTALELVLGIDNIIFISILVDKLPRERRDFARRLGLFLAMFMRIALLAALSWLAGMTEPLFTVPIIEHGLSGRDLILVSGGLFLVWKSTGEVHQLLEGEEGSASKAVSELQS
;
A
#
# COMPACT_ATOMS: atom_id res chain seq x y z
N MET A 1 -1.90 13.69 -30.97
CA MET A 1 -0.85 12.76 -30.44
C MET A 1 0.53 13.41 -30.31
N LEU A 2 0.91 14.44 -31.08
CA LEU A 2 2.15 15.22 -30.83
C LEU A 2 1.96 16.45 -29.91
N GLU A 3 0.72 16.87 -29.65
CA GLU A 3 0.41 17.99 -28.74
C GLU A 3 0.88 17.73 -27.30
N ILE A 4 0.90 16.46 -26.86
CA ILE A 4 1.37 16.04 -25.52
C ILE A 4 2.84 16.42 -25.27
N PHE A 5 3.66 16.41 -26.32
CA PHE A 5 5.08 16.78 -26.26
C PHE A 5 5.33 18.28 -26.52
N THR A 6 4.27 19.02 -26.84
CA THR A 6 4.36 20.46 -27.13
C THR A 6 3.80 21.30 -25.97
N ASP A 7 2.92 20.73 -25.15
CA ASP A 7 2.38 21.36 -23.95
C ASP A 7 3.37 21.23 -22.77
N PRO A 8 3.96 22.35 -22.30
CA PRO A 8 4.88 22.33 -21.16
C PRO A 8 4.25 21.79 -19.88
N GLN A 9 2.94 21.93 -19.68
CA GLN A 9 2.26 21.45 -18.48
C GLN A 9 2.15 19.93 -18.46
N LEU A 10 1.91 19.28 -19.60
CA LEU A 10 1.84 17.82 -19.69
C LEU A 10 3.20 17.16 -19.44
N ILE A 11 4.28 17.78 -19.93
CA ILE A 11 5.65 17.33 -19.67
C ILE A 11 5.96 17.42 -18.17
N VAL A 12 5.67 18.57 -17.56
CA VAL A 12 5.88 18.76 -16.11
C VAL A 12 5.06 17.75 -15.31
N ALA A 13 3.77 17.59 -15.61
CA ALA A 13 2.90 16.63 -14.93
C ALA A 13 3.41 15.19 -15.06
N PHE A 14 3.85 14.78 -16.24
CA PHE A 14 4.44 13.46 -16.47
C PHE A 14 5.68 13.22 -15.60
N PHE A 15 6.61 14.16 -15.56
CA PHE A 15 7.81 14.05 -14.72
C PHE A 15 7.46 14.04 -13.23
N THR A 16 6.54 14.90 -12.78
CA THR A 16 6.11 14.93 -11.38
C THR A 16 5.44 13.62 -10.97
N LEU A 17 4.50 13.11 -11.78
CA LEU A 17 3.83 11.83 -11.53
C LEU A 17 4.84 10.68 -11.50
N THR A 18 5.77 10.64 -12.45
CA THR A 18 6.83 9.62 -12.50
C THR A 18 7.72 9.69 -11.27
N ALA A 19 8.09 10.90 -10.83
CA ALA A 19 8.92 11.10 -9.65
C ALA A 19 8.20 10.64 -8.36
N LEU A 20 6.94 11.04 -8.18
CA LEU A 20 6.14 10.63 -7.02
C LEU A 20 5.96 9.11 -6.96
N GLU A 21 5.67 8.50 -8.11
CA GLU A 21 5.51 7.05 -8.22
C GLU A 21 6.81 6.30 -7.92
N LEU A 22 7.96 6.86 -8.30
CA LEU A 22 9.27 6.29 -7.97
C LEU A 22 9.55 6.36 -6.46
N VAL A 23 9.30 7.49 -5.82
CA VAL A 23 9.51 7.67 -4.37
C VAL A 23 8.65 6.69 -3.57
N LEU A 24 7.34 6.63 -3.88
CA LEU A 24 6.41 5.69 -3.26
C LEU A 24 6.80 4.23 -3.52
N GLY A 25 7.34 3.93 -4.71
CA GLY A 25 7.82 2.60 -5.07
C GLY A 25 9.07 2.17 -4.27
N ILE A 26 9.96 3.10 -3.95
CA ILE A 26 11.20 2.83 -3.20
C ILE A 26 10.87 2.41 -1.77
N ASP A 27 9.96 3.12 -1.09
CA ASP A 27 9.55 2.79 0.28
C ASP A 27 9.09 1.33 0.41
N ASN A 28 8.31 0.88 -0.56
CA ASN A 28 7.78 -0.48 -0.62
C ASN A 28 8.85 -1.56 -0.90
N ILE A 29 9.84 -1.26 -1.75
CA ILE A 29 10.98 -2.18 -2.03
C ILE A 29 11.91 -2.28 -0.82
N ILE A 30 12.17 -1.14 -0.14
CA ILE A 30 13.01 -1.10 1.06
C ILE A 30 12.37 -1.90 2.19
N PHE A 31 11.07 -1.73 2.43
CA PHE A 31 10.34 -2.49 3.44
C PHE A 31 10.48 -4.01 3.24
N ILE A 32 10.25 -4.49 2.01
CA ILE A 32 10.38 -5.91 1.66
C ILE A 32 11.81 -6.39 1.89
N SER A 33 12.81 -5.60 1.49
CA SER A 33 14.22 -5.97 1.66
C SER A 33 14.58 -6.10 3.15
N ILE A 34 14.14 -5.15 3.99
CA ILE A 34 14.36 -5.18 5.45
C ILE A 34 13.67 -6.40 6.08
N LEU A 35 12.44 -6.70 5.67
CA LEU A 35 11.67 -7.81 6.22
C LEU A 35 12.28 -9.18 5.84
N VAL A 36 12.75 -9.29 4.60
CA VAL A 36 13.41 -10.51 4.10
C VAL A 36 14.79 -10.73 4.74
N ASP A 37 15.49 -9.67 5.11
CA ASP A 37 16.79 -9.78 5.79
C ASP A 37 16.68 -10.38 7.21
N LYS A 38 15.46 -10.49 7.76
CA LYS A 38 15.18 -11.24 9.00
C LYS A 38 14.99 -12.75 8.79
N LEU A 39 14.87 -13.24 7.55
CA LEU A 39 14.71 -14.66 7.26
C LEU A 39 16.04 -15.45 7.26
N PRO A 40 16.00 -16.78 7.47
CA PRO A 40 17.16 -17.67 7.30
C PRO A 40 17.77 -17.54 5.91
N ARG A 41 19.10 -17.60 5.82
CA ARG A 41 19.86 -17.34 4.59
C ARG A 41 19.40 -18.21 3.42
N GLU A 42 18.97 -19.46 3.67
CA GLU A 42 18.53 -20.37 2.62
C GLU A 42 17.25 -19.91 1.91
N ARG A 43 16.42 -19.05 2.53
CA ARG A 43 15.12 -18.62 1.96
C ARG A 43 15.07 -17.15 1.57
N ARG A 44 16.11 -16.36 1.83
CA ARG A 44 16.12 -14.91 1.56
C ARG A 44 15.90 -14.59 0.09
N ASP A 45 16.60 -15.27 -0.81
CA ASP A 45 16.49 -14.98 -2.24
C ASP A 45 15.11 -15.32 -2.79
N PHE A 46 14.54 -16.44 -2.35
CA PHE A 46 13.17 -16.82 -2.71
C PHE A 46 12.14 -15.83 -2.16
N ALA A 47 12.24 -15.48 -0.88
CA ALA A 47 11.34 -14.53 -0.24
C ALA A 47 11.44 -13.13 -0.84
N ARG A 48 12.65 -12.67 -1.22
CA ARG A 48 12.87 -11.39 -1.92
C ARG A 48 12.19 -11.38 -3.28
N ARG A 49 12.40 -12.41 -4.10
CA ARG A 49 11.77 -12.52 -5.43
C ARG A 49 10.25 -12.61 -5.33
N LEU A 50 9.74 -13.41 -4.41
CA LEU A 50 8.30 -13.55 -4.18
C LEU A 50 7.69 -12.24 -3.66
N GLY A 51 8.35 -11.57 -2.72
CA GLY A 51 7.93 -10.27 -2.20
C GLY A 51 7.90 -9.19 -3.28
N LEU A 52 8.96 -9.09 -4.10
CA LEU A 52 9.02 -8.15 -5.22
C LEU A 52 7.95 -8.44 -6.28
N PHE A 53 7.73 -9.72 -6.61
CA PHE A 53 6.68 -10.12 -7.54
C PHE A 53 5.30 -9.74 -7.00
N LEU A 54 5.00 -10.09 -5.75
CA LEU A 54 3.74 -9.78 -5.11
C LEU A 54 3.51 -8.27 -4.99
N ALA A 55 4.56 -7.49 -4.71
CA ALA A 55 4.51 -6.04 -4.66
C ALA A 55 4.14 -5.42 -6.01
N MET A 56 4.80 -5.85 -7.08
CA MET A 56 4.49 -5.40 -8.44
C MET A 56 3.08 -5.84 -8.86
N PHE A 57 2.70 -7.07 -8.53
CA PHE A 57 1.35 -7.58 -8.79
C PHE A 57 0.28 -6.77 -8.07
N MET A 58 0.45 -6.51 -6.78
CA MET A 58 -0.49 -5.69 -5.99
C MET A 58 -0.58 -4.27 -6.54
N ARG A 59 0.53 -3.68 -6.98
CA ARG A 59 0.54 -2.36 -7.62
C ARG A 59 -0.29 -2.36 -8.90
N ILE A 60 -0.09 -3.33 -9.78
CA ILE A 60 -0.88 -3.46 -11.02
C ILE A 60 -2.35 -3.72 -10.68
N ALA A 61 -2.65 -4.59 -9.71
CA ALA A 61 -4.02 -4.89 -9.29
C ALA A 61 -4.73 -3.64 -8.75
N LEU A 62 -4.06 -2.83 -7.92
CA LEU A 62 -4.61 -1.57 -7.42
C LEU A 62 -4.79 -0.53 -8.53
N LEU A 63 -3.82 -0.38 -9.43
CA LEU A 63 -3.96 0.52 -10.59
C LEU A 63 -5.08 0.07 -11.53
N ALA A 64 -5.24 -1.24 -11.76
CA ALA A 64 -6.33 -1.79 -12.56
C ALA A 64 -7.68 -1.59 -11.87
N ALA A 65 -7.76 -1.80 -10.55
CA ALA A 65 -8.95 -1.52 -9.76
C ALA A 65 -9.30 -0.02 -9.82
N LEU A 66 -8.32 0.88 -9.68
CA LEU A 66 -8.50 2.32 -9.83
C LEU A 66 -8.92 2.72 -11.25
N SER A 67 -8.36 2.07 -12.28
CA SER A 67 -8.76 2.31 -13.67
C SER A 67 -10.20 1.84 -13.94
N TRP A 68 -10.58 0.68 -13.41
CA TRP A 68 -11.95 0.17 -13.49
C TRP A 68 -12.91 1.08 -12.71
N LEU A 69 -12.49 1.53 -11.53
CA LEU A 69 -13.20 2.48 -10.70
C LEU A 69 -13.41 3.82 -11.37
N ALA A 70 -12.37 4.37 -12.03
CA ALA A 70 -12.47 5.61 -12.79
C ALA A 70 -13.52 5.48 -13.91
N GLY A 71 -13.63 4.31 -14.54
CA GLY A 71 -14.74 3.99 -15.45
C GLY A 71 -16.12 3.95 -14.78
N MET A 72 -16.20 3.64 -13.48
CA MET A 72 -17.42 3.67 -12.67
C MET A 72 -17.68 5.03 -11.98
N THR A 73 -16.83 6.04 -12.21
CA THR A 73 -17.08 7.41 -11.71
C THR A 73 -18.00 8.22 -12.62
N GLU A 74 -18.28 7.77 -13.84
CA GLU A 74 -19.49 8.17 -14.55
C GLU A 74 -20.70 7.52 -13.85
N PRO A 75 -21.77 8.27 -13.56
CA PRO A 75 -22.92 7.74 -12.84
C PRO A 75 -23.60 6.66 -13.69
N LEU A 76 -23.29 5.38 -13.44
CA LEU A 76 -23.89 4.24 -14.14
C LEU A 76 -25.41 4.14 -13.92
N PHE A 77 -25.93 4.73 -12.84
CA PHE A 77 -27.36 4.85 -12.57
C PHE A 77 -27.68 6.17 -11.86
N THR A 78 -28.38 7.08 -12.53
CA THR A 78 -29.12 8.18 -11.87
C THR A 78 -30.37 7.60 -11.22
N VAL A 79 -30.30 7.25 -9.93
CA VAL A 79 -31.47 6.84 -9.15
C VAL A 79 -32.04 8.08 -8.44
N PRO A 80 -33.23 8.57 -8.78
CA PRO A 80 -33.78 9.84 -8.27
C PRO A 80 -34.22 9.82 -6.80
N ILE A 81 -33.89 8.78 -6.04
CA ILE A 81 -34.29 8.60 -4.62
C ILE A 81 -33.10 8.79 -3.67
N ILE A 82 -31.86 8.78 -4.19
CA ILE A 82 -30.65 9.08 -3.42
C ILE A 82 -29.82 10.05 -4.27
N GLU A 83 -29.88 11.35 -3.97
CA GLU A 83 -29.11 12.39 -4.69
C GLU A 83 -27.58 12.15 -4.67
N HIS A 84 -27.10 11.28 -3.77
CA HIS A 84 -25.72 10.81 -3.73
C HIS A 84 -25.68 9.33 -4.14
N GLY A 85 -25.62 9.07 -5.45
CA GLY A 85 -25.36 7.73 -5.97
C GLY A 85 -24.08 7.17 -5.34
N LEU A 86 -24.19 6.02 -4.67
CA LEU A 86 -23.06 5.37 -4.00
C LEU A 86 -22.09 4.89 -5.10
N SER A 87 -21.00 5.62 -5.31
CA SER A 87 -20.01 5.26 -6.33
C SER A 87 -19.17 4.10 -5.82
N GLY A 88 -18.70 3.23 -6.73
CA GLY A 88 -17.71 2.21 -6.37
C GLY A 88 -16.50 2.82 -5.65
N ARG A 89 -16.21 4.10 -5.90
CA ARG A 89 -15.13 4.85 -5.27
C ARG A 89 -15.32 4.98 -3.76
N ASP A 90 -16.54 5.24 -3.31
CA ASP A 90 -16.84 5.45 -1.91
C ASP A 90 -16.68 4.14 -1.12
N LEU A 91 -17.09 3.02 -1.71
CA LEU A 91 -16.90 1.68 -1.14
C LEU A 91 -15.42 1.31 -0.98
N ILE A 92 -14.58 1.59 -1.99
CA ILE A 92 -13.14 1.34 -1.92
C ILE A 92 -12.45 2.28 -0.92
N LEU A 93 -12.85 3.55 -0.86
CA LEU A 93 -12.28 4.50 0.10
C LEU A 93 -12.61 4.11 1.55
N VAL A 94 -13.85 3.72 1.82
CA VAL A 94 -14.26 3.29 3.17
C VAL A 94 -13.56 1.98 3.55
N SER A 95 -13.54 0.98 2.67
CA SER A 95 -12.87 -0.30 2.95
C SER A 95 -11.35 -0.16 3.08
N GLY A 96 -10.71 0.60 2.19
CA GLY A 96 -9.27 0.87 2.21
C GLY A 96 -8.85 1.69 3.44
N GLY A 97 -9.63 2.73 3.79
CA GLY A 97 -9.40 3.52 5.00
C GLY A 97 -9.51 2.69 6.27
N LEU A 98 -10.55 1.83 6.37
CA LEU A 98 -10.73 0.94 7.51
C LEU A 98 -9.60 -0.11 7.61
N PHE A 99 -9.15 -0.66 6.48
CA PHE A 99 -8.02 -1.59 6.42
C PHE A 99 -6.73 -0.96 6.94
N LEU A 100 -6.43 0.29 6.55
CA LEU A 100 -5.24 1.00 7.01
C LEU A 100 -5.28 1.26 8.52
N VAL A 101 -6.43 1.66 9.06
CA VAL A 101 -6.61 1.89 10.51
C VAL A 101 -6.40 0.59 11.28
N TRP A 102 -6.99 -0.51 10.84
CA TRP A 102 -6.83 -1.82 11.49
C TRP A 102 -5.38 -2.29 11.47
N LYS A 103 -4.71 -2.23 10.31
CA LYS A 103 -3.30 -2.62 10.16
C LYS A 103 -2.37 -1.76 11.01
N SER A 104 -2.54 -0.44 10.96
CA SER A 104 -1.72 0.50 11.74
C SER A 104 -1.89 0.27 13.23
N THR A 105 -3.11 -0.01 13.69
CA THR A 105 -3.37 -0.33 15.11
C THR A 105 -2.67 -1.63 15.53
N GLY A 106 -2.72 -2.68 14.69
CA GLY A 106 -2.04 -3.94 14.96
C GLY A 106 -0.51 -3.83 14.97
N GLU A 107 0.07 -3.08 14.03
CA GLU A 107 1.52 -2.82 13.98
C GLU A 107 1.99 -1.99 15.18
N VAL A 108 1.25 -0.96 15.57
CA VAL A 108 1.54 -0.15 16.77
C VAL A 108 1.46 -1.00 18.03
N HIS A 109 0.44 -1.85 18.15
CA HIS A 109 0.29 -2.75 19.31
C HIS A 109 1.45 -3.76 19.43
N GLN A 110 1.92 -4.32 18.31
CA GLN A 110 3.08 -5.21 18.31
C GLN A 110 4.40 -4.50 18.61
N LEU A 111 4.57 -3.26 18.15
CA LEU A 111 5.75 -2.45 18.48
C LEU A 111 5.79 -2.12 19.99
N LEU A 112 4.63 -1.89 20.62
CA LEU A 112 4.50 -1.65 22.05
C LEU A 112 4.69 -2.92 22.90
N GLU A 113 4.10 -4.06 22.54
CA GLU A 113 4.27 -5.32 23.28
C GLU A 113 5.68 -5.93 23.14
N GLY A 114 6.38 -5.66 22.03
CA GLY A 114 7.75 -6.11 21.80
C GLY A 114 8.78 -5.53 22.78
N GLU A 115 8.46 -4.41 23.44
CA GLU A 115 9.32 -3.77 24.43
C GLU A 115 9.09 -4.31 25.87
N GLU A 116 7.89 -4.81 26.20
CA GLU A 116 7.58 -5.34 27.53
C GLU A 116 7.91 -6.85 27.70
N GLY A 117 7.87 -7.62 26.60
CA GLY A 117 8.14 -9.07 26.63
C GLY A 117 9.59 -9.47 26.92
N SER A 118 10.55 -8.54 26.80
CA SER A 118 11.96 -8.80 27.07
C SER A 118 12.37 -8.47 28.52
N ALA A 119 11.69 -7.51 29.16
CA ALA A 119 11.96 -7.14 30.55
C ALA A 119 11.41 -8.16 31.56
N SER A 120 10.27 -8.79 31.27
CA SER A 120 9.61 -9.72 32.19
C SER A 120 10.33 -11.08 32.30
N LYS A 121 10.94 -11.58 31.21
CA LYS A 121 11.66 -12.86 31.22
C LYS A 121 13.00 -12.80 31.98
N ALA A 122 13.71 -11.68 31.94
CA ALA A 122 14.99 -11.52 32.61
C ALA A 122 14.89 -11.48 34.15
N VAL A 123 13.74 -11.06 34.69
CA VAL A 123 13.53 -11.01 36.15
C VAL A 123 13.13 -12.37 36.72
N SER A 124 12.42 -13.21 35.95
CA SER A 124 12.00 -14.54 36.40
C SER A 124 13.15 -15.56 36.49
N GLU A 125 14.20 -15.44 35.68
CA GLU A 125 15.38 -16.33 35.73
C GLU A 125 16.40 -15.95 36.83
N LEU A 126 16.32 -14.74 37.38
CA LEU A 126 17.18 -14.30 38.49
C LEU A 126 16.59 -14.63 39.87
N GLN A 127 15.36 -15.17 39.94
CA GLN A 127 14.70 -15.58 41.19
C GLN A 127 14.51 -17.10 41.33
N SER A 128 15.03 -17.91 40.39
CA SER A 128 15.08 -19.38 40.47
C SER A 128 16.50 -19.88 40.64
#